data_AF-Q9BG64-F1
#
_entry.id   AF-Q9BG64-F1
#
_cell.length_a   1.000
_cell.length_b   1.000
_cell.length_c   1.000
_cell.angle_alpha   90.00
_cell.angle_beta   90.00
_cell.angle_gamma   90.00
#
_symmetry.space_group_name_H-M   'P 1'
#
loop_
_entity.id
_entity.type
_entity.pdbx_description
1 polymer ?
#
loop_
_entity_poly.entity_id
_entity_poly.type
_entity_poly.pdbx_seq_one_letter_code
_entity_poly.pdbx_strand_id
1 'polypeptide(L)'
;ADTIHWQDIVRNPWPSNLTLVSTNGSSGCGRCHKSCTGRCWGPTENHCQTLTRTVCAEQCDGRCYGPYVSDCCHRECAGGCSGPKDTDCFACMNFNDSGACVTQCPQTFVYNPTTFQLEHNFNAKYTYGAFCVKKCPHNFVVDSSSCVRA
;
A
#
# COMPACT_ATOMS: atom_id res chain seq x y z
N ALA A 1 -10.54 -8.20 -19.44
CA ALA A 1 -9.87 -7.27 -18.48
C ALA A 1 -10.16 -5.80 -18.82
N ASP A 2 -10.95 -5.54 -19.86
CA ASP A 2 -11.35 -4.20 -20.33
C ASP A 2 -12.37 -3.51 -19.42
N THR A 3 -12.95 -4.25 -18.47
CA THR A 3 -13.91 -3.78 -17.47
C THR A 3 -13.25 -3.10 -16.26
N ILE A 4 -11.93 -3.20 -16.11
CA ILE A 4 -11.22 -2.70 -14.92
C ILE A 4 -10.82 -1.24 -15.09
N HIS A 5 -11.12 -0.42 -14.08
CA HIS A 5 -10.69 0.96 -13.98
C HIS A 5 -9.24 1.04 -13.47
N TRP A 6 -8.28 0.92 -14.39
CA TRP A 6 -6.85 0.86 -14.06
C TRP A 6 -6.28 2.12 -13.41
N GLN A 7 -6.87 3.29 -13.69
CA GLN A 7 -6.45 4.57 -13.09
C GLN A 7 -6.62 4.60 -11.55
N ASP A 8 -7.53 3.78 -11.01
CA ASP A 8 -7.70 3.64 -9.56
C ASP A 8 -6.56 2.81 -8.92
N ILE A 9 -5.97 1.89 -9.68
CA ILE A 9 -4.96 0.94 -9.20
C ILE A 9 -3.56 1.51 -9.35
N VAL A 10 -3.24 2.06 -10.52
CA VAL A 10 -1.87 2.48 -10.87
C VAL A 10 -1.51 3.79 -10.17
N ARG A 11 -0.36 3.81 -9.46
CA ARG A 11 0.06 4.97 -8.65
C ARG A 11 0.42 6.19 -9.51
N ASN A 12 1.15 5.97 -10.60
CA ASN A 12 1.65 7.02 -11.51
C ASN A 12 1.34 6.65 -12.97
N PRO A 13 0.31 7.24 -13.58
CA PRO A 13 0.00 7.01 -14.98
C PRO A 13 0.61 8.13 -15.85
N TRP A 14 1.88 8.05 -16.28
CA TRP A 14 2.43 8.97 -17.32
C TRP A 14 3.45 8.29 -18.24
N PRO A 15 3.54 8.73 -19.51
CA PRO A 15 2.83 8.15 -20.64
C PRO A 15 3.68 7.02 -21.24
N SER A 16 3.49 5.80 -20.79
CA SER A 16 4.01 4.63 -21.49
C SER A 16 2.84 3.70 -21.76
N ASN A 17 2.18 3.95 -22.89
CA ASN A 17 1.48 2.98 -23.76
C ASN A 17 1.27 1.58 -23.16
N LEU A 18 0.50 1.40 -22.08
CA LEU A 18 0.33 0.06 -21.52
C LEU A 18 -0.96 -0.12 -20.73
N THR A 19 -2.09 0.12 -21.39
CA THR A 19 -3.24 -0.79 -21.25
C THR A 19 -3.81 -1.04 -22.63
N LEU A 20 -3.00 -1.59 -23.54
CA LEU A 20 -3.53 -2.36 -24.65
C LEU A 20 -4.04 -3.68 -24.07
N VAL A 21 -5.18 -3.63 -23.38
CA VAL A 21 -5.88 -4.86 -23.05
C VAL A 21 -6.35 -5.41 -24.39
N SER A 22 -5.80 -6.56 -24.78
CA SER A 22 -6.22 -7.26 -25.99
C SER A 22 -7.69 -7.69 -25.82
N THR A 23 -8.58 -7.07 -26.57
CA THR A 23 -10.03 -7.36 -26.58
C THR A 23 -10.38 -8.67 -27.28
N ASN A 24 -9.38 -9.36 -27.87
CA ASN A 24 -9.54 -10.57 -28.67
C ASN A 24 -10.04 -11.82 -27.89
N GLY A 25 -10.23 -11.71 -26.56
CA GLY A 25 -10.77 -12.78 -25.71
C GLY A 25 -12.21 -12.61 -25.23
N SER A 26 -12.95 -11.60 -25.72
CA SER A 26 -14.28 -11.23 -25.20
C SER A 26 -15.43 -12.15 -25.65
N SER A 27 -15.22 -12.98 -26.67
CA SER A 27 -16.19 -13.97 -27.20
C SER A 27 -16.29 -15.20 -26.30
N GLY A 28 -16.80 -15.01 -25.08
CA GLY A 28 -17.00 -16.07 -24.08
C GLY A 28 -16.97 -15.61 -22.62
N CYS A 29 -16.61 -14.34 -22.37
CA CYS A 29 -16.62 -13.80 -21.02
C CYS A 29 -18.05 -13.53 -20.52
N GLY A 30 -18.37 -14.01 -19.33
CA GLY A 30 -19.60 -13.64 -18.63
C GLY A 30 -19.64 -12.13 -18.34
N ARG A 31 -20.82 -11.52 -18.44
CA ARG A 31 -21.02 -10.12 -18.05
C ARG A 31 -20.75 -9.93 -16.57
N CYS A 32 -20.32 -8.73 -16.17
CA CYS A 32 -20.24 -8.37 -14.76
C CYS A 32 -21.58 -8.56 -14.06
N HIS A 33 -21.53 -8.87 -12.77
CA HIS A 33 -22.73 -8.88 -11.94
C HIS A 33 -23.41 -7.51 -11.96
N LYS A 34 -24.74 -7.48 -11.88
CA LYS A 34 -25.55 -6.26 -11.96
C LYS A 34 -25.23 -5.21 -10.89
N SER A 35 -24.67 -5.61 -9.74
CA SER A 35 -24.23 -4.68 -8.69
C SER A 35 -22.86 -4.07 -8.98
N CYS A 36 -22.04 -4.72 -9.80
CA CYS A 36 -20.79 -4.14 -10.28
C CYS A 36 -21.15 -3.13 -11.36
N THR A 37 -20.89 -1.85 -11.11
CA THR A 37 -21.17 -0.70 -12.01
C THR A 37 -20.34 -0.73 -13.31
N GLY A 38 -20.41 -1.83 -14.05
CA GLY A 38 -19.60 -2.16 -15.23
C GLY A 38 -18.18 -2.61 -14.93
N ARG A 39 -17.75 -2.62 -13.65
CA ARG A 39 -16.35 -2.85 -13.26
C ARG A 39 -16.20 -4.11 -12.44
N CYS A 40 -15.61 -5.15 -13.04
CA CYS A 40 -15.46 -6.43 -12.37
C CYS A 40 -14.25 -7.22 -12.88
N TRP A 41 -13.72 -8.07 -12.00
CA TRP A 41 -12.76 -9.12 -12.29
C TRP A 41 -13.42 -10.40 -12.84
N GLY A 42 -14.74 -10.53 -12.69
CA GLY A 42 -15.52 -11.71 -13.10
C GLY A 42 -17.04 -11.54 -12.91
N PRO A 43 -17.84 -12.58 -13.18
CA PRO A 43 -19.29 -12.45 -13.33
C PRO A 43 -20.09 -12.41 -12.01
N THR A 44 -19.48 -12.75 -10.88
CA THR A 44 -20.12 -12.79 -9.56
C THR A 44 -20.01 -11.47 -8.83
N GLU A 45 -20.90 -11.22 -7.86
CA GLU A 45 -20.92 -10.01 -7.04
C GLU A 45 -19.60 -9.75 -6.31
N ASN A 46 -18.96 -10.78 -5.77
CA ASN A 46 -17.69 -10.64 -5.05
C ASN A 46 -16.49 -10.30 -5.95
N HIS A 47 -16.69 -10.27 -7.27
CA HIS A 47 -15.68 -9.88 -8.23
C HIS A 47 -15.83 -8.43 -8.69
N CYS A 48 -16.72 -7.63 -8.09
CA CYS A 48 -16.76 -6.21 -8.37
C CYS A 48 -15.42 -5.55 -8.01
N GLN A 49 -14.98 -4.60 -8.83
CA GLN A 49 -13.80 -3.81 -8.50
C GLN A 49 -14.15 -2.80 -7.41
N THR A 50 -13.55 -2.94 -6.24
CA THR A 50 -13.57 -1.91 -5.20
C THR A 50 -12.64 -0.77 -5.57
N LEU A 51 -13.14 0.46 -5.52
CA LEU A 51 -12.35 1.66 -5.80
C LEU A 51 -11.84 2.26 -4.49
N THR A 52 -10.55 2.56 -4.45
CA THR A 52 -9.89 3.04 -3.22
C THR A 52 -9.10 4.32 -3.44
N ARG A 53 -9.18 4.92 -4.64
CA ARG A 53 -8.46 6.15 -4.98
C ARG A 53 -9.34 7.18 -5.68
N THR A 54 -9.98 6.80 -6.79
CA THR A 54 -10.68 7.76 -7.67
C THR A 54 -12.04 8.20 -7.12
N VAL A 55 -12.52 7.53 -6.07
CA VAL A 55 -13.78 7.86 -5.38
C VAL A 55 -13.56 8.64 -4.08
N CYS A 56 -12.30 8.83 -3.69
CA CYS A 56 -11.96 9.47 -2.43
C CYS A 56 -12.28 10.95 -2.44
N ALA A 57 -12.47 11.53 -1.25
CA ALA A 57 -12.52 12.96 -1.09
C ALA A 57 -11.17 13.61 -1.50
N GLU A 58 -11.23 14.80 -2.09
CA GLU A 58 -10.04 15.56 -2.55
C GLU A 58 -9.04 15.86 -1.42
N GLN A 59 -9.49 15.83 -0.17
CA GLN A 59 -8.68 16.06 1.03
C GLN A 59 -7.87 14.82 1.46
N CYS A 60 -8.11 13.64 0.87
CA CYS A 60 -7.36 12.45 1.23
C CYS A 60 -5.97 12.45 0.58
N ASP A 61 -4.92 12.18 1.37
CA ASP A 61 -3.53 12.14 0.90
C ASP A 61 -3.18 10.87 0.08
N GLY A 62 -4.10 9.92 -0.12
CA GLY A 62 -3.76 8.66 -0.77
C GLY A 62 -4.91 7.74 -1.15
N ARG A 63 -5.39 6.95 -0.19
CA ARG A 63 -6.43 5.94 -0.38
C ARG A 63 -7.62 6.21 0.54
N CYS A 64 -8.74 5.57 0.27
CA CYS A 64 -9.94 5.63 1.09
C CYS A 64 -10.71 4.31 1.04
N TYR A 65 -11.65 4.16 1.98
CA TYR A 65 -12.64 3.08 2.00
C TYR A 65 -14.07 3.59 1.80
N GLY A 66 -14.22 4.87 1.47
CA GLY A 66 -15.49 5.55 1.20
C GLY A 66 -15.26 6.96 0.63
N PRO A 67 -16.34 7.64 0.20
CA PRO A 67 -16.24 8.94 -0.47
C PRO A 67 -16.10 10.13 0.49
N TYR A 68 -16.27 9.92 1.80
CA TYR A 68 -16.24 11.00 2.77
C TYR A 68 -14.82 11.25 3.28
N VAL A 69 -14.56 12.46 3.78
CA VAL A 69 -13.27 12.82 4.39
C VAL A 69 -12.97 11.97 5.64
N SER A 70 -14.01 11.49 6.33
CA SER A 70 -13.88 10.55 7.44
C SER A 70 -13.33 9.18 7.02
N ASP A 71 -13.40 8.86 5.73
CA ASP A 71 -13.06 7.55 5.18
C ASP A 71 -11.68 7.52 4.50
N CYS A 72 -10.88 8.58 4.72
CA CYS A 72 -9.50 8.61 4.26
C CYS A 72 -8.67 7.57 5.03
N CYS A 73 -7.86 6.81 4.30
CA CYS A 73 -6.85 5.95 4.88
C CYS A 73 -5.68 6.76 5.43
N HIS A 74 -4.89 6.15 6.30
CA HIS A 74 -3.58 6.68 6.66
C HIS A 74 -2.70 6.82 5.40
N ARG A 75 -1.88 7.86 5.34
CA ARG A 75 -1.02 8.17 4.18
C ARG A 75 -0.02 7.06 3.82
N GLU A 76 0.34 6.23 4.81
CA GLU A 76 1.23 5.08 4.63
C GLU A 76 0.51 3.82 4.15
N CYS A 77 -0.81 3.85 3.97
CA CYS A 77 -1.56 2.71 3.44
C CYS A 77 -1.40 2.59 1.91
N ALA A 78 -1.24 1.36 1.45
CA ALA A 78 -1.26 0.96 0.04
C ALA A 78 -2.45 0.03 -0.23
N GLY A 79 -3.09 0.23 -1.39
CA GLY A 79 -4.20 -0.63 -1.85
C GLY A 79 -5.55 -0.44 -1.14
N GLY A 80 -5.58 0.22 0.02
CA GLY A 80 -6.80 0.49 0.79
C GLY A 80 -6.58 0.29 2.29
N CYS A 81 -7.65 0.43 3.06
CA CYS A 81 -7.66 0.24 4.50
C CYS A 81 -9.07 -0.12 4.99
N SER A 82 -9.18 -0.64 6.21
CA SER A 82 -10.45 -0.83 6.92
C SER A 82 -10.77 0.29 7.91
N GLY A 83 -9.90 1.29 8.03
CA GLY A 83 -10.00 2.39 8.97
C GLY A 83 -8.90 3.43 8.76
N PRO A 84 -8.95 4.58 9.46
CA PRO A 84 -8.06 5.71 9.22
C PRO A 84 -6.66 5.54 9.82
N LYS A 85 -6.39 4.51 10.63
CA LYS A 85 -5.10 4.33 11.30
C LYS A 85 -4.09 3.63 10.40
N ASP A 86 -2.82 3.83 10.71
CA ASP A 86 -1.68 3.14 10.09
C ASP A 86 -1.66 1.62 10.33
N THR A 87 -2.40 1.13 11.33
CA THR A 87 -2.61 -0.29 11.61
C THR A 87 -3.77 -0.90 10.83
N ASP A 88 -4.61 -0.09 10.20
CA ASP A 88 -5.83 -0.54 9.50
C ASP A 88 -5.58 -0.70 7.99
N CYS A 89 -4.34 -0.54 7.54
CA CYS A 89 -3.95 -0.67 6.15
C CYS A 89 -3.98 -2.13 5.68
N PHE A 90 -4.42 -2.38 4.44
CA PHE A 90 -4.28 -3.71 3.83
C PHE A 90 -2.83 -4.04 3.47
N ALA A 91 -2.06 -3.02 3.11
CA ALA A 91 -0.62 -3.10 2.87
C ALA A 91 0.03 -1.75 3.19
N CYS A 92 1.35 -1.75 3.42
CA CYS A 92 2.11 -0.53 3.67
C CYS A 92 2.75 0.00 2.38
N MET A 93 2.76 1.32 2.19
CA MET A 93 3.50 2.01 1.12
C MET A 93 5.01 1.80 1.25
N ASN A 94 5.52 1.83 2.48
CA ASN A 94 6.95 1.78 2.79
C ASN A 94 7.29 0.55 3.62
N PHE A 95 7.12 0.61 4.95
CA PHE A 95 7.49 -0.49 5.84
C PHE A 95 6.37 -0.86 6.79
N ASN A 96 6.23 -2.16 7.06
CA ASN A 96 5.41 -2.69 8.12
C ASN A 96 6.27 -2.89 9.37
N ASP A 97 5.96 -2.13 10.41
CA ASP A 97 6.53 -2.29 11.73
C ASP A 97 5.55 -2.98 12.69
N SER A 98 5.63 -4.31 12.76
CA SER A 98 4.81 -5.11 13.68
C SER A 98 3.30 -4.85 13.56
N GLY A 99 2.81 -4.58 12.35
CA GLY A 99 1.40 -4.31 12.04
C GLY A 99 1.09 -2.84 11.73
N ALA A 100 1.96 -1.90 12.11
CA ALA A 100 1.79 -0.47 11.80
C ALA A 100 2.57 -0.08 10.54
N CYS A 101 1.96 0.68 9.64
CA CYS A 101 2.64 1.18 8.45
C CYS A 101 3.41 2.48 8.74
N VAL A 102 4.74 2.42 8.59
CA VAL A 102 5.66 3.52 8.89
C VAL A 102 6.46 3.93 7.67
N THR A 103 6.82 5.21 7.60
CA THR A 103 7.69 5.75 6.53
C THR A 103 9.11 5.20 6.60
N GLN A 104 9.60 4.94 7.82
CA GLN A 104 10.94 4.46 8.08
C GLN A 104 10.95 3.59 9.34
N CYS A 105 11.73 2.51 9.32
CA CYS A 105 11.92 1.68 10.51
C CYS A 105 12.64 2.45 11.63
N PRO A 106 12.38 2.12 12.91
CA PRO A 106 13.05 2.71 14.06
C PRO A 106 14.58 2.69 13.92
N GLN A 107 15.19 3.88 13.85
CA GLN A 107 16.64 4.02 13.69
C GLN A 107 17.40 3.53 14.92
N THR A 108 18.67 3.15 14.71
CA THR A 108 19.60 2.71 15.76
C THR A 108 19.94 3.81 16.76
N PHE A 109 19.93 5.07 16.30
CA PHE A 109 20.17 6.24 17.13
C PHE A 109 19.01 7.21 17.01
N VAL A 110 18.60 7.79 18.14
CA VAL A 110 17.56 8.81 18.23
C VAL A 110 18.15 10.05 18.88
N TYR A 111 17.81 11.21 18.36
CA TYR A 111 18.24 12.48 18.93
C TYR A 111 17.47 12.77 20.23
N ASN A 112 18.21 12.93 21.33
CA ASN A 112 17.64 13.36 22.60
C ASN A 112 17.73 14.89 22.71
N PRO A 113 16.60 15.62 22.70
CA PRO A 113 16.59 17.08 22.74
C PRO A 113 17.01 17.67 24.09
N THR A 114 17.07 16.87 25.16
CA THR A 114 17.50 17.31 26.49
C THR A 114 19.01 17.24 26.64
N THR A 115 19.65 16.17 26.14
CA THR A 115 21.11 16.01 26.20
C THR A 115 21.82 16.55 24.97
N PHE A 116 21.08 16.88 23.90
CA PHE A 116 21.60 17.29 22.58
C PHE A 116 22.54 16.23 21.97
N GLN A 117 22.33 14.95 22.30
CA GLN A 117 23.14 13.83 21.84
C GLN A 117 22.31 12.79 21.08
N LEU A 118 22.98 12.03 20.22
CA LEU A 118 22.43 10.83 19.60
C LEU A 118 22.56 9.67 20.58
N GLU A 119 21.43 9.20 21.09
CA GLU A 119 21.35 8.10 22.04
C GLU A 119 20.91 6.81 21.34
N HIS A 120 21.39 5.67 21.86
CA HIS A 120 21.05 4.37 21.28
C HIS A 120 19.58 4.03 21.53
N ASN A 121 18.86 3.67 20.47
CA ASN A 121 17.46 3.29 20.54
C ASN A 121 17.30 1.79 20.80
N PHE A 122 16.78 1.41 21.97
CA PHE A 122 16.52 0.00 22.29
C PHE A 122 15.42 -0.64 21.43
N ASN A 123 14.60 0.18 20.77
CA ASN A 123 13.55 -0.27 19.85
C ASN A 123 14.02 -0.27 18.39
N ALA A 124 15.33 -0.09 18.13
CA ALA A 124 15.87 -0.11 16.79
C ALA A 124 15.51 -1.39 16.03
N LYS A 125 15.18 -1.23 14.75
CA LYS A 125 14.89 -2.33 13.82
C LYS A 125 15.58 -2.06 12.49
N TYR A 126 15.88 -3.14 11.79
CA TYR A 126 16.50 -3.11 10.47
C TYR A 126 15.44 -3.25 9.39
N THR A 127 15.66 -2.58 8.27
CA THR A 127 14.81 -2.76 7.09
C THR A 127 15.13 -4.11 6.44
N TYR A 128 14.09 -4.86 6.12
CA TYR A 128 14.18 -6.08 5.33
C TYR A 128 13.02 -6.13 4.33
N GLY A 129 13.29 -5.73 3.09
CA GLY A 129 12.23 -5.50 2.10
C GLY A 129 11.25 -4.44 2.60
N ALA A 130 9.96 -4.78 2.67
CA ALA A 130 8.90 -3.90 3.18
C ALA A 130 8.59 -4.10 4.68
N PHE A 131 9.51 -4.67 5.46
CA PHE A 131 9.30 -4.98 6.89
C PHE A 131 10.41 -4.42 7.78
N CYS A 132 10.06 -4.11 9.03
CA CYS A 132 11.02 -3.78 10.08
C CYS A 132 11.27 -5.00 10.98
N VAL A 133 12.52 -5.48 11.03
CA VAL A 133 12.91 -6.69 11.78
C VAL A 133 13.94 -6.39 12.85
N LYS A 134 13.85 -7.05 14.01
CA LYS A 134 14.84 -6.89 15.10
C LYS A 134 16.20 -7.52 14.78
N LYS A 135 16.21 -8.57 13.96
CA LYS A 135 17.42 -9.29 13.52
C LYS A 135 17.26 -9.64 12.05
N CYS A 136 18.34 -9.52 11.29
CA CYS A 136 18.33 -9.93 9.89
C CYS A 136 18.15 -11.47 9.79
N PRO A 137 17.39 -11.94 8.78
CA PRO A 137 17.29 -13.36 8.48
C PRO A 137 18.64 -14.01 8.14
N HIS A 138 18.68 -15.33 8.14
CA HIS A 138 19.90 -16.08 7.77
C HIS A 138 20.39 -15.69 6.36
N ASN A 139 21.72 -15.58 6.19
CA ASN A 139 22.43 -15.11 4.97
C ASN A 139 22.33 -13.60 4.67
N PHE A 140 21.79 -12.80 5.57
CA PHE A 140 21.81 -11.34 5.45
C PHE A 140 22.75 -10.73 6.48
N VAL A 141 23.48 -9.71 6.05
CA VAL A 141 24.34 -8.89 6.91
C VAL A 141 23.70 -7.54 7.13
N VAL A 142 24.01 -6.93 8.28
CA VAL A 142 23.58 -5.56 8.57
C VAL A 142 24.55 -4.62 7.87
N ASP A 143 24.04 -3.77 6.99
CA ASP A 143 24.73 -2.59 6.51
C ASP A 143 23.92 -1.35 6.91
N SER A 144 24.53 -0.48 7.71
CA SER A 144 23.88 0.67 8.37
C SER A 144 22.60 0.28 9.15
N SER A 145 21.42 0.46 8.54
CA SER A 145 20.09 0.18 9.09
C SER A 145 19.29 -0.83 8.27
N SER A 146 19.95 -1.57 7.36
CA SER A 146 19.30 -2.45 6.39
C SER A 146 19.93 -3.83 6.37
N CYS A 147 19.09 -4.85 6.14
CA CYS A 147 19.52 -6.22 5.93
C CYS A 147 19.82 -6.42 4.44
N VAL A 148 21.09 -6.50 4.08
CA VAL A 148 21.55 -6.70 2.70
C VAL A 148 22.08 -8.12 2.53
N ARG A 149 21.94 -8.65 1.31
CA ARG A 149 22.45 -9.98 0.98
C ARG A 149 23.96 -9.88 0.81
N ALA A 150 24.70 -10.77 1.47
CA ALA A 150 26.15 -10.90 1.32
C ALA A 150 26.52 -11.55 -0.02
#